data_AF-A0A1W9W534-F1
#
_entry.id   AF-A0A1W9W534-F1
#
_cell.length_a   1.000
_cell.length_b   1.000
_cell.length_c   1.000
_cell.angle_alpha   90.00
_cell.angle_beta   90.00
_cell.angle_gamma   90.00
#
_symmetry.space_group_name_H-M   'P 1'
#
loop_
_entity.id
_entity.type
_entity.pdbx_description
1 polymer ?
#
loop_
_entity_poly.entity_id
_entity_poly.type
_entity_poly.pdbx_seq_one_letter_code
_entity_poly.pdbx_strand_id
1 'polypeptide(L)'
;MRTTLLYILSVCLFLGGLPTTYANTWLQQRWQFKAQLKGKRLDEAKNLWVVGKSQPDECNPAFKYLYNNNIITSQLRWQRIRLTMQNGKLGLARYIAKGLSQTDRVLLSRWQSMHKNPARELNRFKHPDTPIVREILLHGLKRLARKDANSAYKHWKESQKSYAFTKKAKAQISRYIALRGARQNLKEAAVWLEELDRVDAQINHAKLQLALAQQDWQAVRKLIQSLPEAKQHKPQWQYWLARALEQTEHTGEAEKRFQALSQKRDYYGFLAADRLGKPYSFQSQPLKVSKEQQNQLLKKHAGLIRAGELYSVGLTAFARIEWQAVLPTLTTEELKVAATLAHQWGWHDRAIVAIAKAKHYDDLKIRFPLPFYDQVLTNAQSKQLDFAYVYAVIRQESAFQTDAISVAGALGLMQLMPNTAKSVAWKHKMKLKRLEDLFVPDINIGFGTTYLSDMLNRFNGNHLLASAAYNAGPHRAKRWAKKHPCLPADIWVELIEFNETRNYVQRVLSYVPVFEYQMVGHQQVKPMPLDVISAKGCTR
;
A
#
# COMPACT_ATOMS: atom_id res chain seq x y z
N MET A 1 -8.11 10.36 -16.10
CA MET A 1 -6.93 10.97 -16.76
C MET A 1 -7.27 11.79 -18.00
N ARG A 2 -8.16 11.32 -18.91
CA ARG A 2 -8.52 12.06 -20.14
C ARG A 2 -9.09 13.46 -19.88
N THR A 3 -9.96 13.63 -18.90
CA THR A 3 -10.57 14.92 -18.53
C THR A 3 -9.55 15.95 -18.00
N THR A 4 -8.59 15.52 -17.18
CA THR A 4 -7.54 16.41 -16.65
C THR A 4 -6.56 16.85 -17.74
N LEU A 5 -6.22 15.96 -18.68
CA LEU A 5 -5.34 16.29 -19.80
C LEU A 5 -6.03 17.28 -20.75
N LEU A 6 -7.30 17.05 -21.07
CA LEU A 6 -8.14 17.96 -21.87
C LEU A 6 -8.30 19.33 -21.20
N TYR A 7 -8.45 19.38 -19.88
CA TYR A 7 -8.51 20.62 -19.13
C TYR A 7 -7.15 21.38 -19.14
N ILE A 8 -6.04 20.67 -18.89
CA ILE A 8 -4.68 21.25 -18.95
C ILE A 8 -4.42 21.81 -20.35
N LEU A 9 -4.69 21.02 -21.40
CA LEU A 9 -4.53 21.42 -22.80
C LEU A 9 -5.41 22.64 -23.13
N SER A 10 -6.67 22.65 -22.71
CA SER A 10 -7.57 23.78 -22.88
C SER A 10 -6.98 25.07 -22.30
N VAL A 11 -6.65 25.09 -21.00
CA VAL A 11 -6.09 26.28 -20.33
C VAL A 11 -4.76 26.73 -20.96
N CYS A 12 -3.91 25.77 -21.32
CA CYS A 12 -2.59 26.03 -21.90
C CYS A 12 -2.65 26.59 -23.34
N LEU A 13 -3.58 26.09 -24.17
CA LEU A 13 -3.83 26.60 -25.52
C LEU A 13 -4.50 28.00 -25.49
N PHE A 14 -5.37 28.27 -24.52
CA PHE A 14 -6.12 29.53 -24.44
C PHE A 14 -5.29 30.77 -24.08
N LEU A 15 -4.19 30.61 -23.35
CA LEU A 15 -3.32 31.73 -22.95
C LEU A 15 -2.20 32.02 -23.95
N GLY A 16 -2.04 31.14 -24.94
CA GLY A 16 -0.92 31.20 -25.87
C GLY A 16 -1.05 32.14 -27.05
N GLY A 17 -2.24 32.70 -27.28
CA GLY A 17 -2.57 33.33 -28.56
C GLY A 17 -2.51 32.26 -29.66
N LEU A 18 -3.65 31.67 -30.00
CA LEU A 18 -3.70 30.70 -31.08
C LEU A 18 -3.29 31.37 -32.41
N PRO A 19 -2.52 30.69 -33.28
CA PRO A 19 -2.50 31.00 -34.71
C PRO A 19 -3.93 30.84 -35.23
N THR A 20 -4.36 31.84 -35.98
CA THR A 20 -5.69 32.00 -36.54
C THR A 20 -5.99 30.95 -37.60
N THR A 21 -6.44 29.76 -37.20
CA THR A 21 -7.38 28.93 -37.96
C THR A 21 -8.01 27.91 -37.00
N TYR A 22 -9.30 28.05 -36.73
CA TYR A 22 -10.15 27.19 -35.88
C TYR A 22 -10.20 27.43 -34.36
N ALA A 23 -10.30 28.68 -33.92
CA ALA A 23 -10.92 28.98 -32.62
C ALA A 23 -11.90 30.15 -32.73
N ASN A 24 -13.16 29.83 -32.43
CA ASN A 24 -14.33 30.70 -32.49
C ASN A 24 -14.09 32.12 -31.95
N THR A 25 -14.47 33.09 -32.77
CA THR A 25 -14.65 34.53 -32.52
C THR A 25 -15.38 34.84 -31.19
N TRP A 26 -16.21 33.92 -30.70
CA TRP A 26 -16.95 34.02 -29.43
C TRP A 26 -16.04 34.03 -28.18
N LEU A 27 -14.90 33.33 -28.19
CA LEU A 27 -13.96 33.29 -27.05
C LEU A 27 -12.98 34.48 -27.03
N GLN A 28 -12.66 35.03 -28.20
CA GLN A 28 -11.90 36.29 -28.32
C GLN A 28 -12.73 37.50 -27.86
N GLN A 29 -14.01 37.58 -28.22
CA GLN A 29 -14.92 38.63 -27.74
C GLN A 29 -15.11 38.62 -26.22
N ARG A 30 -15.09 37.44 -25.59
CA ARG A 30 -15.16 37.30 -24.12
C ARG A 30 -13.89 37.75 -23.37
N TRP A 31 -12.75 37.86 -24.06
CA TRP A 31 -11.49 38.33 -23.47
C TRP A 31 -11.50 39.84 -23.21
N GLN A 32 -12.22 40.60 -24.04
CA GLN A 32 -12.37 42.06 -23.88
C GLN A 32 -13.42 42.45 -22.82
N PHE A 33 -14.36 41.56 -22.48
CA PHE A 33 -15.55 41.97 -21.72
C PHE A 33 -15.56 41.69 -20.20
N LYS A 34 -14.65 40.89 -19.61
CA LYS A 34 -14.64 40.68 -18.14
C LYS A 34 -13.24 40.48 -17.55
N ALA A 35 -12.77 41.47 -16.78
CA ALA A 35 -11.55 41.40 -15.96
C ALA A 35 -11.53 40.15 -15.03
N GLN A 36 -12.69 39.72 -14.55
CA GLN A 36 -12.87 38.54 -13.70
C GLN A 36 -12.54 37.21 -14.42
N LEU A 37 -12.84 37.09 -15.72
CA LEU A 37 -12.48 35.90 -16.52
C LEU A 37 -10.97 35.85 -16.80
N LYS A 38 -10.34 37.00 -16.99
CA LYS A 38 -8.89 37.13 -17.12
C LYS A 38 -8.17 36.76 -15.82
N GLY A 39 -8.66 37.23 -14.67
CA GLY A 39 -8.13 36.87 -13.34
C GLY A 39 -8.21 35.36 -13.06
N LYS A 40 -9.38 34.74 -13.24
CA LYS A 40 -9.57 33.30 -13.01
C LYS A 40 -8.63 32.43 -13.86
N ARG A 41 -8.47 32.76 -15.15
CA ARG A 41 -7.58 32.01 -16.06
C ARG A 41 -6.10 32.23 -15.76
N LEU A 42 -5.71 33.41 -15.25
CA LEU A 42 -4.35 33.65 -14.79
C LEU A 42 -4.02 32.81 -13.55
N ASP A 43 -4.95 32.66 -12.62
CA ASP A 43 -4.76 31.81 -11.44
C ASP A 43 -4.69 30.32 -11.83
N GLU A 44 -5.52 29.86 -12.77
CA GLU A 44 -5.40 28.52 -13.35
C GLU A 44 -4.02 28.30 -13.98
N ALA A 45 -3.49 29.27 -14.73
CA ALA A 45 -2.17 29.21 -15.33
C ALA A 45 -1.05 29.14 -14.28
N LYS A 46 -1.13 29.95 -13.22
CA LYS A 46 -0.19 29.91 -12.09
C LYS A 46 -0.23 28.54 -11.42
N ASN A 47 -1.42 27.98 -11.21
CA ASN A 47 -1.60 26.65 -10.61
C ASN A 47 -1.01 25.55 -11.49
N LEU A 48 -1.15 25.64 -12.81
CA LEU A 48 -0.48 24.75 -13.75
C LEU A 48 1.03 24.93 -13.75
N TRP A 49 1.52 26.14 -13.48
CA TRP A 49 2.96 26.41 -13.39
C TRP A 49 3.56 25.89 -12.08
N VAL A 50 2.93 26.12 -10.92
CA VAL A 50 3.42 25.71 -9.58
C VAL A 50 3.17 24.22 -9.33
N VAL A 51 3.83 23.37 -10.12
CA VAL A 51 3.80 21.91 -9.99
C VAL A 51 5.21 21.32 -9.94
N GLY A 52 5.35 20.17 -9.28
CA GLY A 52 6.63 19.48 -9.11
C GLY A 52 7.11 18.66 -10.30
N LYS A 53 6.57 18.88 -11.50
CA LYS A 53 6.89 18.14 -12.74
C LYS A 53 6.96 19.09 -13.94
N SER A 54 7.58 18.62 -15.03
CA SER A 54 7.48 19.31 -16.32
C SER A 54 6.04 19.24 -16.80
N GLN A 55 5.60 20.32 -17.46
CA GLN A 55 4.30 20.37 -18.11
C GLN A 55 4.47 20.11 -19.60
N PRO A 56 3.41 19.69 -20.31
CA PRO A 56 3.40 19.58 -21.76
C PRO A 56 3.78 20.90 -22.45
N ASP A 57 4.35 20.81 -23.65
CA ASP A 57 4.87 21.97 -24.39
C ASP A 57 3.77 22.95 -24.80
N GLU A 58 2.53 22.48 -24.88
CA GLU A 58 1.33 23.27 -25.11
C GLU A 58 1.13 24.36 -24.04
N CYS A 59 1.73 24.20 -22.85
CA CYS A 59 1.71 25.20 -21.78
C CYS A 59 2.76 26.31 -21.91
N ASN A 60 3.73 26.16 -22.81
CA ASN A 60 4.82 27.12 -22.97
C ASN A 60 4.33 28.55 -23.30
N PRO A 61 3.36 28.76 -24.21
CA PRO A 61 2.85 30.09 -24.49
C PRO A 61 2.20 30.77 -23.28
N ALA A 62 1.40 30.03 -22.51
CA ALA A 62 0.80 30.49 -21.27
C ALA A 62 1.87 30.93 -20.26
N PHE A 63 2.91 30.12 -20.08
CA PHE A 63 4.01 30.44 -19.16
C PHE A 63 4.85 31.61 -19.65
N LYS A 64 5.07 31.75 -20.97
CA LYS A 64 5.72 32.92 -21.57
C LYS A 64 4.97 34.20 -21.22
N TYR A 65 3.64 34.20 -21.30
CA TYR A 65 2.82 35.33 -20.84
C TYR A 65 3.07 35.64 -19.36
N LEU A 66 3.06 34.62 -18.48
CA LEU A 66 3.32 34.82 -17.05
C LEU A 66 4.72 35.40 -16.76
N TYR A 67 5.73 34.98 -17.53
CA TYR A 67 7.09 35.52 -17.42
C TYR A 67 7.17 36.97 -17.90
N ASN A 68 6.65 37.26 -19.10
CA ASN A 68 6.72 38.59 -19.71
C ASN A 68 5.98 39.66 -18.90
N ASN A 69 4.96 39.26 -18.15
CA ASN A 69 4.17 40.16 -17.31
C ASN A 69 4.64 40.17 -15.84
N ASN A 70 5.82 39.64 -15.52
CA ASN A 70 6.39 39.57 -14.17
C ASN A 70 5.48 38.91 -13.11
N ILE A 71 4.54 38.07 -13.55
CA ILE A 71 3.61 37.36 -12.66
C ILE A 71 4.36 36.25 -11.89
N ILE A 72 5.38 35.65 -12.51
CA ILE A 72 6.22 34.64 -11.88
C ILE A 72 7.27 35.30 -10.97
N THR A 73 6.86 35.57 -9.73
CA THR A 73 7.73 36.13 -8.69
C THR A 73 8.75 35.11 -8.16
N SER A 74 9.78 35.59 -7.46
CA SER A 74 10.74 34.73 -6.73
C SER A 74 10.05 33.80 -5.73
N GLN A 75 8.96 34.25 -5.10
CA GLN A 75 8.15 33.44 -4.19
C GLN A 75 7.52 32.24 -4.92
N LEU A 76 6.88 32.46 -6.07
CA LEU A 76 6.31 31.38 -6.88
C LEU A 76 7.41 30.42 -7.36
N ARG A 77 8.56 30.95 -7.79
CA ARG A 77 9.73 30.13 -8.15
C ARG A 77 10.16 29.22 -7.02
N TRP A 78 10.29 29.73 -5.80
CA TRP A 78 10.61 28.89 -4.65
C TRP A 78 9.52 27.87 -4.31
N GLN A 79 8.23 28.20 -4.47
CA GLN A 79 7.15 27.21 -4.33
C GLN A 79 7.32 26.06 -5.32
N ARG A 80 7.56 26.35 -6.61
CA ARG A 80 7.79 25.31 -7.62
C ARG A 80 9.09 24.54 -7.38
N ILE A 81 10.16 25.22 -6.97
CA ILE A 81 11.43 24.58 -6.62
C ILE A 81 11.23 23.58 -5.48
N ARG A 82 10.49 23.91 -4.42
CA ARG A 82 10.18 22.97 -3.33
C ARG A 82 9.53 21.69 -3.86
N LEU A 83 8.49 21.82 -4.68
CA LEU A 83 7.78 20.67 -5.26
C LEU A 83 8.70 19.82 -6.16
N THR A 84 9.52 20.45 -6.98
CA THR A 84 10.44 19.74 -7.88
C THR A 84 11.59 19.06 -7.11
N MET A 85 12.11 19.68 -6.06
CA MET A 85 13.13 19.09 -5.18
C MET A 85 12.59 17.91 -4.37
N GLN A 86 11.34 18.00 -3.88
CA GLN A 86 10.64 16.88 -3.23
C GLN A 86 10.47 15.68 -4.19
N ASN A 87 10.17 15.95 -5.46
CA ASN A 87 10.04 14.93 -6.51
C ASN A 87 11.38 14.47 -7.13
N GLY A 88 12.52 15.00 -6.66
CA GLY A 88 13.84 14.66 -7.20
C GLY A 88 14.10 15.15 -8.63
N LYS A 89 13.34 16.13 -9.12
CA LYS A 89 13.48 16.72 -10.47
C LYS A 89 14.52 17.85 -10.45
N LEU A 90 15.79 17.49 -10.24
CA LEU A 90 16.89 18.45 -10.08
C LEU A 90 17.12 19.35 -11.30
N GLY A 91 17.00 18.79 -12.52
CA GLY A 91 17.16 19.56 -13.76
C GLY A 91 16.11 20.67 -13.88
N LEU A 92 14.85 20.36 -13.59
CA LEU A 92 13.77 21.34 -13.61
C LEU A 92 13.95 22.41 -12.53
N ALA A 93 14.36 22.03 -11.32
CA ALA A 93 14.68 23.00 -10.26
C ALA A 93 15.75 24.00 -10.73
N ARG A 94 16.81 23.52 -11.39
CA ARG A 94 17.87 24.36 -11.95
C ARG A 94 17.36 25.32 -13.02
N TYR A 95 16.47 24.84 -13.90
CA TYR A 95 15.84 25.67 -14.93
C TYR A 95 15.02 26.81 -14.31
N ILE A 96 14.18 26.51 -13.32
CA ILE A 96 13.32 27.50 -12.65
C ILE A 96 14.15 28.60 -11.97
N ALA A 97 15.32 28.24 -11.43
CA ALA A 97 16.20 29.15 -10.72
C ALA A 97 16.96 30.15 -11.59
N LYS A 98 16.89 30.05 -12.93
CA LYS A 98 17.52 31.03 -13.82
C LYS A 98 17.04 32.47 -13.55
N GLY A 99 15.76 32.63 -13.17
CA GLY A 99 15.17 33.92 -12.82
C GLY A 99 15.14 34.23 -11.32
N LEU A 100 16.04 33.64 -10.53
CA LEU A 100 16.27 33.99 -9.13
C LEU A 100 17.57 34.82 -8.99
N SER A 101 17.73 35.50 -7.85
CA SER A 101 18.95 36.23 -7.52
C SER A 101 20.17 35.29 -7.42
N GLN A 102 21.37 35.85 -7.47
CA GLN A 102 22.59 35.04 -7.33
C GLN A 102 22.65 34.31 -5.98
N THR A 103 22.22 34.95 -4.89
CA THR A 103 22.16 34.35 -3.55
C THR A 103 21.22 33.14 -3.50
N ASP A 104 20.04 33.27 -4.10
CA ASP A 104 19.06 32.18 -4.20
C ASP A 104 19.56 31.01 -5.07
N ARG A 105 20.25 31.33 -6.17
CA ARG A 105 20.87 30.31 -7.04
C ARG A 105 21.94 29.52 -6.29
N VAL A 106 22.73 30.19 -5.44
CA VAL A 106 23.70 29.53 -4.55
C VAL A 106 22.97 28.58 -3.58
N LEU A 107 21.93 29.05 -2.90
CA LEU A 107 21.15 28.20 -1.97
C LEU A 107 20.55 26.97 -2.66
N LEU A 108 20.01 27.12 -3.86
CA LEU A 108 19.54 25.96 -4.63
C LEU A 108 20.68 25.00 -4.98
N SER A 109 21.85 25.50 -5.37
CA SER A 109 23.01 24.65 -5.67
C SER A 109 23.42 23.82 -4.45
N ARG A 110 23.40 24.42 -3.26
CA ARG A 110 23.64 23.71 -1.99
C ARG A 110 22.54 22.69 -1.70
N TRP A 111 21.26 23.02 -1.96
CA TRP A 111 20.18 22.04 -1.85
C TRP A 111 20.33 20.86 -2.83
N GLN A 112 20.75 21.11 -4.06
CA GLN A 112 21.03 20.03 -5.02
C GLN A 112 22.20 19.15 -4.56
N SER A 113 23.24 19.74 -3.98
CA SER A 113 24.35 19.02 -3.36
C SER A 113 23.87 18.17 -2.19
N MET A 114 23.04 18.74 -1.32
CA MET A 114 22.38 18.05 -0.20
C MET A 114 21.50 16.88 -0.68
N HIS A 115 20.83 17.04 -1.83
CA HIS A 115 20.04 15.97 -2.42
C HIS A 115 20.92 14.81 -2.91
N LYS A 116 22.04 15.11 -3.57
CA LYS A 116 22.92 14.11 -4.16
C LYS A 116 23.75 13.36 -3.12
N ASN A 117 24.41 14.10 -2.23
CA ASN A 117 25.32 13.55 -1.21
C ASN A 117 25.09 14.25 0.14
N PRO A 118 24.03 13.87 0.89
CA PRO A 118 23.67 14.54 2.13
C PRO A 118 24.74 14.41 3.22
N ALA A 119 25.41 13.25 3.33
CA ALA A 119 26.46 13.04 4.34
C ALA A 119 27.62 14.04 4.16
N ARG A 120 28.15 14.13 2.93
CA ARG A 120 29.23 15.08 2.61
C ARG A 120 28.78 16.53 2.79
N GLU A 121 27.57 16.85 2.35
CA GLU A 121 27.09 18.23 2.37
C GLU A 121 26.82 18.73 3.78
N LEU A 122 26.18 17.92 4.65
CA LEU A 122 25.88 18.28 6.04
C LEU A 122 27.14 18.67 6.83
N ASN A 123 28.26 17.99 6.62
CA ASN A 123 29.54 18.31 7.28
C ASN A 123 30.08 19.72 6.98
N ARG A 124 29.73 20.29 5.83
CA ARG A 124 30.27 21.57 5.34
C ARG A 124 29.18 22.63 5.12
N PHE A 125 27.95 22.36 5.57
CA PHE A 125 26.83 23.26 5.34
C PHE A 125 26.84 24.38 6.37
N LYS A 126 27.47 25.51 6.03
CA LYS A 126 27.57 26.70 6.87
C LYS A 126 26.81 27.86 6.22
N HIS A 127 25.60 28.14 6.69
CA HIS A 127 24.77 29.25 6.22
C HIS A 127 24.01 29.89 7.39
N PRO A 128 23.70 31.20 7.33
CA PRO A 128 22.87 31.85 8.34
C PRO A 128 21.51 31.16 8.50
N ASP A 129 20.97 31.17 9.71
CA ASP A 129 19.66 30.58 9.97
C ASP A 129 18.57 31.37 9.25
N THR A 130 18.00 30.73 8.22
CA THR A 130 16.85 31.22 7.48
C THR A 130 15.86 30.07 7.30
N PRO A 131 14.57 30.36 7.08
CA PRO A 131 13.56 29.32 6.84
C PRO A 131 13.99 28.33 5.73
N ILE A 132 14.57 28.82 4.64
CA ILE A 132 15.00 28.00 3.52
C ILE A 132 16.22 27.12 3.85
N VAL A 133 17.18 27.64 4.61
CA VAL A 133 18.32 26.86 5.11
C VAL A 133 17.85 25.70 5.98
N ARG A 134 16.90 25.96 6.89
CA ARG A 134 16.27 24.90 7.70
C ARG A 134 15.56 23.86 6.83
N GLU A 135 14.85 24.27 5.77
CA GLU A 135 14.23 23.33 4.82
C GLU A 135 15.27 22.43 4.12
N ILE A 136 16.40 23.00 3.68
CA ILE A 136 17.49 22.27 3.02
C ILE A 136 18.11 21.22 3.96
N LEU A 137 18.38 21.61 5.21
CA LEU A 137 18.89 20.70 6.24
C LEU A 137 17.92 19.53 6.49
N LEU A 138 16.63 19.83 6.68
CA LEU A 138 15.61 18.80 6.89
C LEU A 138 15.51 17.84 5.70
N HIS A 139 15.64 18.34 4.47
CA HIS A 139 15.69 17.51 3.27
C HIS A 139 16.92 16.59 3.26
N GLY A 140 18.10 17.13 3.60
CA GLY A 140 19.35 16.37 3.71
C GLY A 140 19.25 15.26 4.75
N LEU A 141 18.83 15.60 5.97
CA LEU A 141 18.64 14.66 7.08
C LEU A 141 17.66 13.54 6.72
N LYS A 142 16.51 13.86 6.11
CA LYS A 142 15.54 12.84 5.65
C LYS A 142 16.13 11.89 4.62
N ARG A 143 17.06 12.37 3.78
CA ARG A 143 17.73 11.53 2.77
C ARG A 143 18.83 10.69 3.38
N LEU A 144 19.67 11.28 4.25
CA LEU A 144 20.71 10.57 4.97
C LEU A 144 20.10 9.44 5.80
N ALA A 145 19.04 9.73 6.56
CA ALA A 145 18.36 8.75 7.41
C ALA A 145 17.79 7.54 6.65
N ARG A 146 17.57 7.62 5.33
CA ARG A 146 17.17 6.42 4.54
C ARG A 146 18.30 5.40 4.41
N LYS A 147 19.54 5.86 4.44
CA LYS A 147 20.76 5.04 4.27
C LYS A 147 21.46 4.78 5.60
N ASP A 148 21.55 5.81 6.44
CA ASP A 148 22.25 5.82 7.71
C ASP A 148 21.49 6.73 8.68
N ALA A 149 20.63 6.13 9.50
CA ALA A 149 19.84 6.85 10.48
C ALA A 149 20.69 7.32 11.68
N ASN A 150 21.78 6.64 12.01
CA ASN A 150 22.65 7.03 13.12
C ASN A 150 23.39 8.34 12.81
N SER A 151 24.03 8.43 11.65
CA SER A 151 24.67 9.67 11.20
C SER A 151 23.66 10.81 11.05
N ALA A 152 22.45 10.51 10.56
CA ALA A 152 21.39 11.51 10.49
C ALA A 152 20.96 12.01 11.88
N TYR A 153 20.85 11.12 12.88
CA TYR A 153 20.53 11.51 14.25
C TYR A 153 21.63 12.42 14.84
N LYS A 154 22.90 12.06 14.66
CA LYS A 154 24.04 12.89 15.09
C LYS A 154 24.00 14.29 14.48
N HIS A 155 23.84 14.39 13.15
CA HIS A 155 23.69 15.68 12.47
C HIS A 155 22.46 16.45 12.91
N TRP A 156 21.36 15.76 13.21
CA TRP A 156 20.14 16.37 13.70
C TRP A 156 20.33 17.00 15.09
N LYS A 157 20.98 16.30 16.02
CA LYS A 157 21.29 16.84 17.36
C LYS A 157 22.23 18.05 17.26
N GLU A 158 23.22 18.01 16.38
CA GLU A 158 24.12 19.14 16.17
C GLU A 158 23.41 20.34 15.53
N SER A 159 22.59 20.11 14.49
CA SER A 159 21.86 21.18 13.81
C SER A 159 20.91 21.93 14.76
N GLN A 160 20.35 21.27 15.77
CA GLN A 160 19.46 21.91 16.73
C GLN A 160 20.15 22.96 17.62
N LYS A 161 21.49 22.93 17.72
CA LYS A 161 22.25 23.92 18.49
C LYS A 161 22.39 25.24 17.74
N SER A 162 22.44 25.21 16.41
CA SER A 162 22.76 26.37 15.58
C SER A 162 21.57 26.93 14.78
N TYR A 163 20.45 26.20 14.70
CA TYR A 163 19.31 26.59 13.87
C TYR A 163 17.98 26.49 14.63
N ALA A 164 17.16 27.54 14.54
CA ALA A 164 15.90 27.69 15.25
C ALA A 164 14.76 26.92 14.58
N PHE A 165 14.80 25.58 14.58
CA PHE A 165 13.72 24.76 14.02
C PHE A 165 12.40 24.93 14.79
N THR A 166 11.28 24.99 14.06
CA THR A 166 9.94 25.02 14.67
C THR A 166 9.65 23.72 15.41
N LYS A 167 8.78 23.75 16.44
CA LYS A 167 8.35 22.54 17.17
C LYS A 167 7.83 21.44 16.23
N LYS A 168 7.04 21.84 15.22
CA LYS A 168 6.53 20.94 14.18
C LYS A 168 7.65 20.29 13.37
N ALA A 169 8.66 21.06 12.94
CA ALA A 169 9.80 20.52 12.20
C ALA A 169 10.62 19.54 13.04
N LYS A 170 10.90 19.90 14.31
CA LYS A 170 11.60 19.03 15.27
C LYS A 170 10.88 17.69 15.43
N ALA A 171 9.59 17.72 15.74
CA ALA A 171 8.79 16.50 15.90
C ALA A 171 8.78 15.64 14.63
N GLN A 172 8.62 16.25 13.44
CA GLN A 172 8.58 15.52 12.17
C GLN A 172 9.90 14.85 11.82
N ILE A 173 11.04 15.52 12.03
CA ILE A 173 12.34 14.95 11.68
C ILE A 173 12.81 13.93 12.71
N SER A 174 12.65 14.17 14.01
CA SER A 174 12.96 13.19 15.05
C SER A 174 12.17 11.91 14.84
N ARG A 175 10.85 12.02 14.60
CA ARG A 175 9.99 10.88 14.26
C ARG A 175 10.50 10.13 13.04
N TYR A 176 10.84 10.86 11.97
CA TYR A 176 11.30 10.23 10.74
C TYR A 176 12.63 9.49 10.92
N ILE A 177 13.59 10.08 11.63
CA ILE A 177 14.89 9.46 11.93
C ILE A 177 14.70 8.23 12.81
N ALA A 178 13.93 8.32 13.89
CA ALA A 178 13.65 7.20 14.79
C ALA A 178 13.03 6.00 14.05
N LEU A 179 12.00 6.24 13.23
CA LEU A 179 11.37 5.21 12.39
C LEU A 179 12.34 4.61 11.36
N ARG A 180 13.28 5.40 10.84
CA ARG A 180 14.31 4.89 9.92
C ARG A 180 15.36 4.06 10.66
N GLY A 181 15.75 4.47 11.86
CA GLY A 181 16.63 3.70 12.73
C GLY A 181 16.03 2.34 13.10
N ALA A 182 14.75 2.32 13.46
CA ALA A 182 14.03 1.08 13.74
C ALA A 182 14.01 0.14 12.53
N ARG A 183 13.73 0.68 11.33
CA ARG A 183 13.82 -0.08 10.07
C ARG A 183 15.22 -0.53 9.73
N GLN A 184 16.27 0.12 10.23
CA GLN A 184 17.66 -0.32 10.06
C GLN A 184 18.10 -1.29 11.16
N ASN A 185 17.22 -1.62 12.11
CA ASN A 185 17.49 -2.45 13.28
C ASN A 185 18.61 -1.87 14.18
N LEU A 186 18.64 -0.55 14.34
CA LEU A 186 19.57 0.12 15.25
C LEU A 186 19.07 0.00 16.69
N LYS A 187 19.91 -0.45 17.62
CA LYS A 187 19.55 -0.59 19.04
C LYS A 187 19.19 0.76 19.66
N GLU A 188 19.93 1.80 19.29
CA GLU A 188 19.73 3.19 19.74
C GLU A 188 18.37 3.75 19.31
N ALA A 189 17.76 3.21 18.25
CA ALA A 189 16.46 3.65 17.81
C ALA A 189 15.35 3.35 18.83
N ALA A 190 15.54 2.38 19.74
CA ALA A 190 14.61 2.16 20.84
C ALA A 190 14.49 3.42 21.72
N VAL A 191 15.64 4.01 22.09
CA VAL A 191 15.72 5.26 22.86
C VAL A 191 15.13 6.41 22.06
N TRP A 192 15.48 6.56 20.78
CA TRP A 192 14.95 7.65 19.93
C TRP A 192 13.43 7.60 19.77
N LEU A 193 12.81 6.42 19.83
CA LEU A 193 11.36 6.26 19.77
C LEU A 193 10.68 6.58 21.11
N GLU A 194 11.40 6.50 22.23
CA GLU A 194 10.92 6.93 23.55
C GLU A 194 10.99 8.45 23.73
N GLU A 195 11.96 9.12 23.09
CA GLU A 195 12.08 10.59 23.07
C GLU A 195 10.94 11.32 22.33
N LEU A 196 10.00 10.61 21.69
CA LEU A 196 8.95 11.23 20.86
C LEU A 196 7.70 11.59 21.67
N ASP A 197 7.31 12.87 21.63
CA ASP A 197 6.09 13.38 22.29
C ASP A 197 4.81 12.65 21.85
N ARG A 198 4.71 12.28 20.57
CA ARG A 198 3.49 11.67 19.98
C ARG A 198 3.75 10.23 19.56
N VAL A 199 3.19 9.32 20.34
CA VAL A 199 3.19 7.89 20.08
C VAL A 199 1.89 7.49 19.39
N ASP A 200 2.00 6.83 18.24
CA ASP A 200 0.88 6.28 17.50
C ASP A 200 1.13 4.81 17.11
N ALA A 201 0.19 4.22 16.36
CA ALA A 201 0.28 2.82 15.96
C ALA A 201 1.59 2.50 15.22
N GLN A 202 2.11 3.42 14.40
CA GLN A 202 3.36 3.18 13.67
C GLN A 202 4.58 3.15 14.59
N ILE A 203 4.60 4.01 15.62
CA ILE A 203 5.66 4.03 16.63
C ILE A 203 5.62 2.79 17.51
N ASN A 204 4.44 2.42 18.01
CA ASN A 204 4.29 1.20 18.81
C ASN A 204 4.71 -0.04 18.02
N HIS A 205 4.34 -0.09 16.74
CA HIS A 205 4.77 -1.16 15.85
C HIS A 205 6.28 -1.19 15.66
N ALA A 206 6.92 -0.03 15.46
CA ALA A 206 8.38 0.04 15.33
C ALA A 206 9.11 -0.39 16.62
N LYS A 207 8.57 -0.04 17.80
CA LYS A 207 9.07 -0.51 19.10
C LYS A 207 8.95 -2.04 19.21
N LEU A 208 7.80 -2.61 18.84
CA LEU A 208 7.59 -4.06 18.81
C LEU A 208 8.61 -4.75 17.89
N GLN A 209 8.80 -4.24 16.67
CA GLN A 209 9.78 -4.80 15.72
C GLN A 209 11.20 -4.80 16.28
N LEU A 210 11.63 -3.72 16.92
CA LEU A 210 12.97 -3.64 17.53
C LEU A 210 13.14 -4.63 18.68
N ALA A 211 12.12 -4.77 19.53
CA ALA A 211 12.14 -5.72 20.63
C ALA A 211 12.18 -7.17 20.11
N LEU A 212 11.31 -7.51 19.14
CA LEU A 212 11.26 -8.85 18.54
C LEU A 212 12.53 -9.21 17.75
N ALA A 213 13.12 -8.25 17.04
CA ALA A 213 14.37 -8.48 16.31
C ALA A 213 15.55 -8.80 17.24
N GLN A 214 15.47 -8.37 18.50
CA GLN A 214 16.45 -8.66 19.55
C GLN A 214 15.99 -9.80 20.49
N GLN A 215 14.78 -10.32 20.26
CA GLN A 215 14.09 -11.25 21.18
C GLN A 215 14.05 -10.73 22.63
N ASP A 216 13.93 -9.42 22.80
CA ASP A 216 13.79 -8.77 24.10
C ASP A 216 12.33 -8.89 24.57
N TRP A 217 12.01 -10.04 25.16
CA TRP A 217 10.66 -10.36 25.63
C TRP A 217 10.18 -9.43 26.74
N GLN A 218 11.10 -8.91 27.56
CA GLN A 218 10.76 -7.95 28.60
C GLN A 218 10.35 -6.60 28.01
N ALA A 219 11.06 -6.12 26.97
CA ALA A 219 10.64 -4.93 26.23
C ALA A 219 9.30 -5.12 25.52
N VAL A 220 9.01 -6.32 24.98
CA VAL A 220 7.68 -6.64 24.42
C VAL A 220 6.59 -6.51 25.49
N ARG A 221 6.78 -7.10 26.67
CA ARG A 221 5.80 -7.00 27.79
C ARG A 221 5.58 -5.55 28.21
N LYS A 222 6.67 -4.81 28.48
CA LYS A 222 6.62 -3.40 28.89
C LYS A 222 5.91 -2.54 27.85
N LEU A 223 6.21 -2.75 26.56
CA LEU A 223 5.53 -2.05 25.47
C LEU A 223 4.03 -2.31 25.50
N ILE A 224 3.60 -3.57 25.60
CA ILE A 224 2.18 -3.94 25.55
C ILE A 224 1.43 -3.38 26.76
N GLN A 225 2.01 -3.46 27.95
CA GLN A 225 1.45 -2.89 29.18
C GLN A 225 1.30 -1.37 29.11
N SER A 226 2.16 -0.68 28.35
CA SER A 226 2.07 0.77 28.15
C SER A 226 1.01 1.21 27.13
N LEU A 227 0.41 0.27 26.38
CA LEU A 227 -0.63 0.60 25.41
C LEU A 227 -1.94 0.94 26.13
N PRO A 228 -2.79 1.83 25.56
CA PRO A 228 -4.17 1.98 26.01
C PRO A 228 -4.89 0.62 26.00
N GLU A 229 -5.72 0.36 27.02
CA GLU A 229 -6.41 -0.91 27.25
C GLU A 229 -7.13 -1.43 25.99
N ALA A 230 -7.91 -0.57 25.31
CA ALA A 230 -8.61 -0.93 24.07
C ALA A 230 -7.68 -1.44 22.94
N LYS A 231 -6.39 -1.06 22.95
CA LYS A 231 -5.40 -1.59 22.00
C LYS A 231 -4.79 -2.89 22.50
N GLN A 232 -4.58 -3.07 23.80
CA GLN A 232 -4.02 -4.29 24.36
C GLN A 232 -4.83 -5.52 23.95
N HIS A 233 -6.15 -5.41 23.90
CA HIS A 233 -7.05 -6.51 23.54
C HIS A 233 -7.04 -6.90 22.06
N LYS A 234 -6.32 -6.19 21.18
CA LYS A 234 -6.25 -6.61 19.76
C LYS A 234 -5.47 -7.92 19.62
N PRO A 235 -5.85 -8.81 18.68
CA PRO A 235 -5.24 -10.13 18.51
C PRO A 235 -3.71 -10.12 18.41
N GLN A 236 -3.15 -9.17 17.65
CA GLN A 236 -1.70 -8.99 17.53
C GLN A 236 -0.99 -8.83 18.88
N TRP A 237 -1.49 -7.91 19.72
CA TRP A 237 -0.84 -7.60 21.00
C TRP A 237 -1.06 -8.70 22.02
N GLN A 238 -2.24 -9.34 22.02
CA GLN A 238 -2.48 -10.52 22.85
C GLN A 238 -1.56 -11.68 22.49
N TYR A 239 -1.32 -11.91 21.19
CA TYR A 239 -0.42 -12.96 20.73
C TYR A 239 1.02 -12.69 21.17
N TRP A 240 1.51 -11.48 20.93
CA TRP A 240 2.88 -11.13 21.33
C TRP A 240 3.08 -11.07 22.84
N LEU A 241 2.04 -10.76 23.61
CA LEU A 241 2.07 -10.87 25.07
C LEU A 241 2.14 -12.33 25.52
N ALA A 242 1.32 -13.21 24.93
CA ALA A 242 1.36 -14.65 25.20
C ALA A 242 2.73 -15.24 24.86
N ARG A 243 3.30 -14.86 23.71
CA ARG A 243 4.68 -15.21 23.30
C ARG A 243 5.73 -14.74 24.30
N ALA A 244 5.63 -13.49 24.76
CA ALA A 244 6.61 -13.00 25.73
C ALA A 244 6.50 -13.73 27.08
N LEU A 245 5.29 -14.06 27.53
CA LEU A 245 5.06 -14.85 28.76
C LEU A 245 5.57 -16.29 28.64
N GLU A 246 5.37 -16.92 27.47
CA GLU A 246 5.90 -18.25 27.13
C GLU A 246 7.43 -18.30 27.29
N GLN A 247 8.11 -17.21 26.90
CA GLN A 247 9.57 -17.11 26.93
C GLN A 247 10.15 -16.61 28.25
N THR A 248 9.32 -16.08 29.16
CA THR A 248 9.72 -15.62 30.50
C THR A 248 9.13 -16.50 31.61
N GLU A 249 8.94 -17.80 31.36
CA GLU A 249 8.53 -18.83 32.34
C GLU A 249 7.12 -18.65 32.97
N HIS A 250 6.24 -17.83 32.37
CA HIS A 250 4.84 -17.69 32.82
C HIS A 250 3.90 -18.52 31.92
N THR A 251 4.19 -19.81 31.79
CA THR A 251 3.59 -20.71 30.80
C THR A 251 2.06 -20.82 30.94
N GLY A 252 1.52 -20.88 32.17
CA GLY A 252 0.09 -20.97 32.40
C GLY A 252 -0.71 -19.74 31.94
N GLU A 253 -0.14 -18.53 32.09
CA GLU A 253 -0.78 -17.31 31.56
C GLU A 253 -0.67 -17.22 30.04
N ALA A 254 0.48 -17.61 29.48
CA ALA A 254 0.69 -17.69 28.05
C ALA A 254 -0.35 -18.63 27.40
N GLU A 255 -0.54 -19.81 27.98
CA GLU A 255 -1.48 -20.82 27.49
C GLU A 255 -2.92 -20.28 27.50
N LYS A 256 -3.39 -19.68 28.61
CA LYS A 256 -4.73 -19.07 28.69
C LYS A 256 -4.96 -18.05 27.57
N ARG A 257 -3.96 -17.22 27.26
CA ARG A 257 -4.05 -16.23 26.18
C ARG A 257 -4.07 -16.89 24.80
N PHE A 258 -3.22 -17.89 24.56
CA PHE A 258 -3.28 -18.65 23.32
C PHE A 258 -4.63 -19.37 23.15
N GLN A 259 -5.20 -19.92 24.23
CA GLN A 259 -6.50 -20.58 24.20
C GLN A 259 -7.60 -19.60 23.78
N ALA A 260 -7.65 -18.41 24.38
CA ALA A 260 -8.60 -17.36 23.99
C ALA A 260 -8.42 -16.90 22.53
N LEU A 261 -7.17 -16.80 22.05
CA LEU A 261 -6.88 -16.42 20.67
C LEU A 261 -7.20 -17.51 19.66
N SER A 262 -7.01 -18.79 20.00
CA SER A 262 -7.29 -19.93 19.11
C SER A 262 -8.75 -19.99 18.65
N GLN A 263 -9.65 -19.29 19.35
CA GLN A 263 -11.05 -19.11 18.98
C GLN A 263 -11.28 -17.99 17.95
N LYS A 264 -10.24 -17.39 17.38
CA LYS A 264 -10.35 -16.33 16.37
C LYS A 264 -9.92 -16.84 15.00
N ARG A 265 -10.69 -16.49 13.97
CA ARG A 265 -10.39 -16.80 12.56
C ARG A 265 -9.58 -15.67 11.91
N ASP A 266 -8.39 -15.43 12.46
CA ASP A 266 -7.39 -14.52 11.89
C ASP A 266 -5.97 -15.11 12.02
N TYR A 267 -4.99 -14.41 11.44
CA TYR A 267 -3.59 -14.85 11.45
C TYR A 267 -3.08 -15.19 12.85
N TYR A 268 -3.37 -14.37 13.86
CA TYR A 268 -2.87 -14.58 15.23
C TYR A 268 -3.65 -15.67 15.97
N GLY A 269 -4.94 -15.82 15.66
CA GLY A 269 -5.74 -16.92 16.19
C GLY A 269 -5.27 -18.28 15.67
N PHE A 270 -4.95 -18.39 14.38
CA PHE A 270 -4.38 -19.61 13.81
C PHE A 270 -2.96 -19.89 14.33
N LEU A 271 -2.11 -18.87 14.49
CA LEU A 271 -0.81 -19.05 15.15
C LEU A 271 -0.95 -19.56 16.59
N ALA A 272 -1.94 -19.06 17.33
CA ALA A 272 -2.20 -19.53 18.69
C ALA A 272 -2.70 -20.98 18.72
N ALA A 273 -3.54 -21.38 17.76
CA ALA A 273 -4.00 -22.76 17.61
C ALA A 273 -2.85 -23.72 17.25
N ASP A 274 -1.97 -23.33 16.32
CA ASP A 274 -0.76 -24.09 15.95
C ASP A 274 0.13 -24.34 17.16
N ARG A 275 0.38 -23.30 17.97
CA ARG A 275 1.18 -23.40 19.19
C ARG A 275 0.59 -24.34 20.24
N LEU A 276 -0.73 -24.41 20.31
CA LEU A 276 -1.44 -25.30 21.22
C LEU A 276 -1.63 -26.72 20.66
N GLY A 277 -1.24 -26.98 19.40
CA GLY A 277 -1.54 -28.23 18.72
C GLY A 277 -3.04 -28.48 18.56
N LYS A 278 -3.86 -27.43 18.47
CA LYS A 278 -5.33 -27.52 18.38
C LYS A 278 -5.81 -27.25 16.95
N PRO A 279 -6.92 -27.87 16.53
CA PRO A 279 -7.54 -27.55 15.25
C PRO A 279 -8.04 -26.10 15.20
N TYR A 280 -8.07 -25.52 14.00
CA TYR A 280 -8.50 -24.15 13.79
C TYR A 280 -10.00 -23.94 14.01
N SER A 281 -10.34 -22.82 14.64
CA SER A 281 -11.73 -22.39 14.81
C SER A 281 -12.19 -21.55 13.61
N PHE A 282 -12.99 -22.16 12.73
CA PHE A 282 -13.52 -21.49 11.55
C PHE A 282 -14.80 -20.69 11.80
N GLN A 283 -15.54 -20.96 12.87
CA GLN A 283 -16.74 -20.19 13.27
C GLN A 283 -17.68 -19.86 12.09
N SER A 284 -17.89 -20.81 11.17
CA SER A 284 -18.66 -20.56 9.95
C SER A 284 -20.16 -20.50 10.27
N GLN A 285 -20.80 -19.39 9.92
CA GLN A 285 -22.24 -19.17 10.05
C GLN A 285 -22.80 -18.67 8.71
N PRO A 286 -23.20 -19.60 7.81
CA PRO A 286 -23.82 -19.24 6.53
C PRO A 286 -25.12 -18.46 6.73
N LEU A 287 -25.31 -17.42 5.91
CA LEU A 287 -26.55 -16.66 5.89
C LEU A 287 -27.71 -17.52 5.39
N LYS A 288 -28.86 -17.37 6.04
CA LYS A 288 -30.15 -17.93 5.61
C LYS A 288 -31.03 -16.78 5.14
N VAL A 289 -31.02 -16.53 3.83
CA VAL A 289 -31.81 -15.48 3.19
C VAL A 289 -32.91 -16.12 2.35
N SER A 290 -34.17 -15.77 2.61
CA SER A 290 -35.32 -16.30 1.88
C SER A 290 -35.55 -15.58 0.54
N LYS A 291 -36.29 -16.21 -0.38
CA LYS A 291 -36.65 -15.59 -1.67
C LYS A 291 -37.52 -14.34 -1.47
N GLU A 292 -38.36 -14.33 -0.44
CA GLU A 292 -39.21 -13.20 -0.08
C GLU A 292 -38.36 -11.99 0.32
N GLN A 293 -37.31 -12.19 1.13
CA GLN A 293 -36.38 -11.12 1.51
C GLN A 293 -35.64 -10.55 0.29
N GLN A 294 -35.20 -11.41 -0.64
CA GLN A 294 -34.58 -10.97 -1.90
C GLN A 294 -35.55 -10.15 -2.75
N ASN A 295 -36.79 -10.63 -2.92
CA ASN A 295 -37.82 -9.95 -3.69
C ASN A 295 -38.19 -8.59 -3.07
N GLN A 296 -38.26 -8.49 -1.75
CA GLN A 296 -38.50 -7.22 -1.05
C GLN A 296 -37.35 -6.23 -1.28
N LEU A 297 -36.09 -6.70 -1.19
CA LEU A 297 -34.91 -5.87 -1.47
C LEU A 297 -34.95 -5.32 -2.90
N LEU A 298 -35.20 -6.18 -3.90
CA LEU A 298 -35.23 -5.80 -5.31
C LEU A 298 -36.38 -4.82 -5.61
N LYS A 299 -37.56 -5.02 -5.02
CA LYS A 299 -38.69 -4.08 -5.14
C LYS A 299 -38.35 -2.70 -4.58
N LYS A 300 -37.64 -2.64 -3.46
CA LYS A 300 -37.25 -1.38 -2.81
C LYS A 300 -36.12 -0.66 -3.56
N HIS A 301 -35.23 -1.39 -4.21
CA HIS A 301 -34.02 -0.86 -4.84
C HIS A 301 -33.90 -1.27 -6.31
N ALA A 302 -34.59 -0.56 -7.21
CA ALA A 302 -34.54 -0.81 -8.65
C ALA A 302 -33.11 -0.77 -9.26
N GLY A 303 -32.16 -0.07 -8.62
CA GLY A 303 -30.76 -0.09 -9.05
C GLY A 303 -30.08 -1.46 -8.92
N LEU A 304 -30.52 -2.31 -7.98
CA LEU A 304 -30.02 -3.69 -7.88
C LEU A 304 -30.56 -4.56 -9.01
N ILE A 305 -31.79 -4.33 -9.44
CA ILE A 305 -32.36 -4.98 -10.64
C ILE A 305 -31.51 -4.61 -11.85
N ARG A 306 -31.31 -3.32 -12.12
CA ARG A 306 -30.47 -2.87 -13.24
C ARG A 306 -29.04 -3.43 -13.16
N ALA A 307 -28.45 -3.47 -11.97
CA ALA A 307 -27.13 -4.06 -11.78
C ALA A 307 -27.11 -5.56 -12.13
N GLY A 308 -28.10 -6.34 -11.70
CA GLY A 308 -28.23 -7.76 -12.03
C GLY A 308 -28.41 -8.00 -13.54
N GLU A 309 -29.32 -7.26 -14.18
CA GLU A 309 -29.58 -7.37 -15.62
C GLU A 309 -28.35 -6.98 -16.47
N LEU A 310 -27.67 -5.88 -16.11
CA LEU A 310 -26.45 -5.48 -16.81
C LEU A 310 -25.33 -6.51 -16.61
N TYR A 311 -25.26 -7.14 -15.44
CA TYR A 311 -24.26 -8.17 -15.17
C TYR A 311 -24.54 -9.45 -15.98
N SER A 312 -25.81 -9.88 -16.07
CA SER A 312 -26.20 -11.09 -16.79
C SER A 312 -25.89 -11.02 -18.30
N VAL A 313 -25.96 -9.82 -18.89
CA VAL A 313 -25.62 -9.58 -20.31
C VAL A 313 -24.14 -9.21 -20.54
N GLY A 314 -23.28 -9.32 -19.50
CA GLY A 314 -21.84 -9.08 -19.62
C GLY A 314 -21.40 -7.61 -19.60
N LEU A 315 -22.32 -6.66 -19.33
CA LEU A 315 -22.03 -5.23 -19.20
C LEU A 315 -21.54 -4.88 -17.78
N THR A 316 -20.54 -5.61 -17.28
CA THR A 316 -20.08 -5.60 -15.89
C THR A 316 -19.67 -4.20 -15.39
N ALA A 317 -19.07 -3.37 -16.24
CA ALA A 317 -18.68 -2.01 -15.86
C ALA A 317 -19.90 -1.13 -15.52
N PHE A 318 -20.97 -1.21 -16.32
CA PHE A 318 -22.22 -0.47 -16.08
C PHE A 318 -22.98 -1.06 -14.89
N ALA A 319 -23.02 -2.40 -14.80
CA ALA A 319 -23.60 -3.10 -13.65
C ALA A 319 -22.96 -2.60 -12.34
N ARG A 320 -21.63 -2.47 -12.31
CA ARG A 320 -20.89 -2.04 -11.12
C ARG A 320 -21.24 -0.61 -10.70
N ILE A 321 -21.48 0.29 -11.66
CA ILE A 321 -21.90 1.66 -11.38
C ILE A 321 -23.26 1.64 -10.66
N GLU A 322 -24.22 0.89 -11.18
CA GLU A 322 -25.55 0.74 -10.57
C GLU A 322 -25.47 0.13 -9.17
N TRP A 323 -24.71 -0.96 -9.02
CA TRP A 323 -24.47 -1.60 -7.72
C TRP A 323 -23.89 -0.61 -6.70
N GLN A 324 -22.85 0.14 -7.10
CA GLN A 324 -22.14 1.06 -6.22
C GLN A 324 -22.99 2.27 -5.83
N ALA A 325 -23.94 2.67 -6.69
CA ALA A 325 -24.88 3.75 -6.38
C ALA A 325 -25.87 3.34 -5.27
N VAL A 326 -26.32 2.08 -5.26
CA VAL A 326 -27.27 1.57 -4.25
C VAL A 326 -26.58 1.18 -2.94
N LEU A 327 -25.40 0.56 -3.00
CA LEU A 327 -24.77 -0.07 -1.84
C LEU A 327 -24.67 0.81 -0.57
N PRO A 328 -24.39 2.14 -0.64
CA PRO A 328 -24.35 3.01 0.54
C PRO A 328 -25.71 3.27 1.20
N THR A 329 -26.82 3.03 0.50
CA THR A 329 -28.18 3.29 1.01
C THR A 329 -28.78 2.08 1.73
N LEU A 330 -28.12 0.92 1.67
CA LEU A 330 -28.60 -0.32 2.25
C LEU A 330 -28.30 -0.40 3.75
N THR A 331 -29.27 -0.91 4.51
CA THR A 331 -29.08 -1.30 5.92
C THR A 331 -28.18 -2.53 6.05
N THR A 332 -27.73 -2.84 7.27
CA THR A 332 -26.90 -4.04 7.53
C THR A 332 -27.58 -5.34 7.08
N GLU A 333 -28.88 -5.51 7.33
CA GLU A 333 -29.61 -6.71 6.89
C GLU A 333 -29.80 -6.74 5.38
N GLU A 334 -30.11 -5.60 4.76
CA GLU A 334 -30.19 -5.50 3.29
C GLU A 334 -28.84 -5.77 2.62
N LEU A 335 -27.72 -5.37 3.23
CA LEU A 335 -26.37 -5.70 2.75
C LEU A 335 -26.10 -7.21 2.79
N LYS A 336 -26.61 -7.93 3.80
CA LYS A 336 -26.53 -9.40 3.86
C LYS A 336 -27.32 -10.04 2.72
N VAL A 337 -28.57 -9.59 2.51
CA VAL A 337 -29.42 -10.06 1.39
C VAL A 337 -28.77 -9.76 0.04
N ALA A 338 -28.24 -8.55 -0.16
CA ALA A 338 -27.53 -8.16 -1.37
C ALA A 338 -26.28 -9.01 -1.60
N ALA A 339 -25.50 -9.30 -0.54
CA ALA A 339 -24.34 -10.17 -0.64
C ALA A 339 -24.71 -11.59 -1.08
N THR A 340 -25.77 -12.17 -0.51
CA THR A 340 -26.28 -13.48 -0.92
C THR A 340 -26.72 -13.47 -2.39
N LEU A 341 -27.43 -12.43 -2.81
CA LEU A 341 -27.90 -12.29 -4.19
C LEU A 341 -26.74 -12.21 -5.19
N ALA A 342 -25.75 -11.34 -4.93
CA ALA A 342 -24.56 -11.24 -5.77
C ALA A 342 -23.74 -12.54 -5.80
N HIS A 343 -23.67 -13.27 -4.69
CA HIS A 343 -23.00 -14.57 -4.65
C HIS A 343 -23.74 -15.61 -5.52
N GLN A 344 -25.08 -15.63 -5.47
CA GLN A 344 -25.91 -16.52 -6.30
C GLN A 344 -25.78 -16.21 -7.80
N TRP A 345 -25.59 -14.95 -8.17
CA TRP A 345 -25.30 -14.55 -9.55
C TRP A 345 -23.88 -14.93 -10.01
N GLY A 346 -23.02 -15.45 -9.14
CA GLY A 346 -21.59 -15.65 -9.42
C GLY A 346 -20.77 -14.36 -9.40
N TRP A 347 -21.37 -13.23 -8.99
CA TRP A 347 -20.69 -11.94 -8.90
C TRP A 347 -19.94 -11.76 -7.56
N HIS A 348 -18.99 -12.66 -7.34
CA HIS A 348 -18.36 -12.89 -6.05
C HIS A 348 -17.62 -11.69 -5.47
N ASP A 349 -16.96 -10.86 -6.30
CA ASP A 349 -16.25 -9.67 -5.83
C ASP A 349 -17.23 -8.63 -5.22
N ARG A 350 -18.44 -8.51 -5.76
CA ARG A 350 -19.50 -7.67 -5.16
C ARG A 350 -20.06 -8.29 -3.88
N ALA A 351 -20.26 -9.60 -3.87
CA ALA A 351 -20.74 -10.31 -2.69
C ALA A 351 -19.79 -10.14 -1.49
N ILE A 352 -18.47 -10.29 -1.72
CA ILE A 352 -17.42 -10.12 -0.71
C ILE A 352 -17.40 -8.68 -0.15
N VAL A 353 -17.57 -7.67 -1.01
CA VAL A 353 -17.61 -6.26 -0.57
C VAL A 353 -18.88 -5.98 0.25
N ALA A 354 -20.04 -6.45 -0.19
CA ALA A 354 -21.31 -6.24 0.50
C ALA A 354 -21.31 -6.91 1.89
N ILE A 355 -20.87 -8.17 1.99
CA ILE A 355 -20.84 -8.88 3.27
C ILE A 355 -19.84 -8.28 4.25
N ALA A 356 -18.70 -7.78 3.75
CA ALA A 356 -17.73 -7.06 4.57
C ALA A 356 -18.29 -5.74 5.11
N LYS A 357 -19.07 -5.00 4.30
CA LYS A 357 -19.78 -3.80 4.75
C LYS A 357 -20.84 -4.10 5.81
N ALA A 358 -21.54 -5.23 5.69
CA ALA A 358 -22.46 -5.72 6.71
C ALA A 358 -21.76 -6.14 8.01
N LYS A 359 -20.41 -6.18 8.03
CA LYS A 359 -19.59 -6.72 9.13
C LYS A 359 -19.92 -8.17 9.49
N HIS A 360 -20.49 -8.93 8.55
CA HIS A 360 -20.82 -10.35 8.72
C HIS A 360 -19.67 -11.20 8.20
N TYR A 361 -18.70 -11.50 9.06
CA TYR A 361 -17.48 -12.18 8.63
C TYR A 361 -17.61 -13.71 8.62
N ASP A 362 -18.69 -14.27 9.15
CA ASP A 362 -18.79 -15.71 9.42
C ASP A 362 -19.38 -16.53 8.27
N ASP A 363 -19.93 -15.90 7.24
CA ASP A 363 -20.32 -16.61 6.02
C ASP A 363 -19.09 -16.89 5.14
N LEU A 364 -18.46 -18.05 5.35
CA LEU A 364 -17.25 -18.43 4.62
C LEU A 364 -17.51 -18.74 3.14
N LYS A 365 -18.70 -19.25 2.78
CA LYS A 365 -19.04 -19.55 1.39
C LYS A 365 -19.08 -18.28 0.54
N ILE A 366 -19.65 -17.20 1.08
CA ILE A 366 -19.66 -15.90 0.39
C ILE A 366 -18.27 -15.25 0.38
N ARG A 367 -17.52 -15.35 1.50
CA ARG A 367 -16.24 -14.64 1.65
C ARG A 367 -15.06 -15.31 0.94
N PHE A 368 -15.13 -16.62 0.77
CA PHE A 368 -14.09 -17.50 0.20
C PHE A 368 -14.69 -18.45 -0.84
N PRO A 369 -15.33 -17.94 -1.90
CA PRO A 369 -15.89 -18.78 -2.96
C PRO A 369 -14.78 -19.42 -3.80
N LEU A 370 -15.14 -20.45 -4.57
CA LEU A 370 -14.23 -21.20 -5.44
C LEU A 370 -14.58 -21.01 -6.94
N PRO A 371 -14.62 -19.77 -7.49
CA PRO A 371 -14.84 -19.58 -8.92
C PRO A 371 -13.62 -20.05 -9.72
N PHE A 372 -13.82 -20.32 -11.02
CA PHE A 372 -12.77 -20.77 -11.94
C PHE A 372 -12.06 -22.06 -11.47
N TYR A 373 -12.81 -22.96 -10.84
CA TYR A 373 -12.27 -24.16 -10.19
C TYR A 373 -11.35 -24.96 -11.11
N ASP A 374 -11.81 -25.30 -12.31
CA ASP A 374 -11.05 -26.11 -13.27
C ASP A 374 -9.76 -25.42 -13.73
N GLN A 375 -9.81 -24.11 -13.97
CA GLN A 375 -8.65 -23.31 -14.32
C GLN A 375 -7.60 -23.30 -13.22
N VAL A 376 -8.04 -23.03 -11.98
CA VAL A 376 -7.14 -22.98 -10.83
C VAL A 376 -6.56 -24.36 -10.58
N LEU A 377 -7.35 -25.43 -10.71
CA LEU A 377 -6.94 -26.80 -10.44
C LEU A 377 -5.88 -27.24 -11.42
N THR A 378 -6.16 -27.08 -12.72
CA THR A 378 -5.25 -27.46 -13.81
C THR A 378 -3.91 -26.71 -13.68
N ASN A 379 -3.96 -25.41 -13.44
CA ASN A 379 -2.74 -24.61 -13.32
C ASN A 379 -1.97 -24.93 -12.04
N ALA A 380 -2.64 -25.11 -10.90
CA ALA A 380 -2.01 -25.48 -9.64
C ALA A 380 -1.29 -26.83 -9.75
N GLN A 381 -1.96 -27.86 -10.28
CA GLN A 381 -1.38 -29.18 -10.50
C GLN A 381 -0.17 -29.13 -11.43
N SER A 382 -0.29 -28.47 -12.59
CA SER A 382 0.81 -28.37 -13.56
C SER A 382 2.06 -27.66 -13.01
N LYS A 383 1.89 -26.82 -11.98
CA LYS A 383 2.97 -26.04 -11.34
C LYS A 383 3.34 -26.55 -9.94
N GLN A 384 2.78 -27.67 -9.52
CA GLN A 384 2.97 -28.27 -8.18
C GLN A 384 2.70 -27.27 -7.06
N LEU A 385 1.65 -26.46 -7.21
CA LEU A 385 1.21 -25.50 -6.22
C LEU A 385 0.09 -26.09 -5.39
N ASP A 386 0.08 -25.75 -4.09
CA ASP A 386 -1.08 -26.01 -3.25
C ASP A 386 -2.29 -25.21 -3.76
N PHE A 387 -3.41 -25.90 -3.93
CA PHE A 387 -4.62 -25.36 -4.53
C PHE A 387 -5.25 -24.24 -3.68
N ALA A 388 -5.28 -24.42 -2.35
CA ALA A 388 -5.77 -23.41 -1.43
C ALA A 388 -4.83 -22.19 -1.38
N TYR A 389 -3.52 -22.39 -1.57
CA TYR A 389 -2.57 -21.28 -1.69
C TYR A 389 -2.80 -20.40 -2.92
N VAL A 390 -3.12 -20.99 -4.08
CA VAL A 390 -3.47 -20.20 -5.29
C VAL A 390 -4.74 -19.38 -5.06
N TYR A 391 -5.78 -19.99 -4.48
CA TYR A 391 -7.01 -19.28 -4.12
C TYR A 391 -6.77 -18.15 -3.11
N ALA A 392 -5.94 -18.38 -2.10
CA ALA A 392 -5.55 -17.38 -1.12
C ALA A 392 -4.89 -16.16 -1.76
N VAL A 393 -4.01 -16.37 -2.74
CA VAL A 393 -3.39 -15.30 -3.52
C VAL A 393 -4.44 -14.55 -4.34
N ILE A 394 -5.27 -15.23 -5.15
CA ILE A 394 -6.32 -14.57 -5.96
C ILE A 394 -7.26 -13.74 -5.07
N ARG A 395 -7.68 -14.33 -3.94
CA ARG A 395 -8.58 -13.69 -2.96
C ARG A 395 -7.99 -12.42 -2.37
N GLN A 396 -6.68 -12.42 -2.10
CA GLN A 396 -5.99 -11.25 -1.55
C GLN A 396 -5.71 -10.20 -2.62
N GLU A 397 -5.43 -10.61 -3.86
CA GLU A 397 -5.08 -9.71 -4.96
C GLU A 397 -6.29 -8.97 -5.54
N SER A 398 -7.36 -9.69 -5.87
CA SER A 398 -8.50 -9.11 -6.61
C SER A 398 -9.86 -9.34 -5.96
N ALA A 399 -9.93 -10.17 -4.92
CA ALA A 399 -11.20 -10.72 -4.42
C ALA A 399 -12.05 -11.34 -5.56
N PHE A 400 -11.38 -11.98 -6.52
CA PHE A 400 -11.95 -12.62 -7.72
C PHE A 400 -12.48 -11.67 -8.80
N GLN A 401 -12.13 -10.38 -8.74
CA GLN A 401 -12.48 -9.43 -9.79
C GLN A 401 -11.54 -9.61 -11.02
N THR A 402 -12.11 -10.08 -12.13
CA THR A 402 -11.37 -10.41 -13.36
C THR A 402 -10.79 -9.18 -14.09
N ASP A 403 -11.47 -8.04 -14.01
CA ASP A 403 -11.08 -6.76 -14.62
C ASP A 403 -10.36 -5.81 -13.64
N ALA A 404 -9.80 -6.34 -12.54
CA ALA A 404 -9.15 -5.53 -11.51
C ALA A 404 -7.89 -4.81 -12.02
N ILE A 405 -7.79 -3.51 -11.72
CA ILE A 405 -6.61 -2.69 -12.02
C ILE A 405 -6.17 -1.97 -10.75
N SER A 406 -4.96 -2.24 -10.25
CA SER A 406 -4.43 -1.51 -9.10
C SER A 406 -3.98 -0.09 -9.47
N VAL A 407 -3.81 0.77 -8.46
CA VAL A 407 -3.24 2.11 -8.63
C VAL A 407 -1.83 2.06 -9.24
N ALA A 408 -1.07 0.99 -8.98
CA ALA A 408 0.26 0.77 -9.55
C ALA A 408 0.22 0.19 -10.99
N GLY A 409 -0.97 -0.19 -11.47
CA GLY A 409 -1.17 -0.78 -12.80
C GLY A 409 -1.05 -2.30 -12.86
N ALA A 410 -1.26 -2.99 -11.74
CA ALA A 410 -1.36 -4.46 -11.70
C ALA A 410 -2.72 -4.92 -12.28
N LEU A 411 -2.76 -6.07 -12.97
CA LEU A 411 -3.88 -6.47 -13.83
C LEU A 411 -4.46 -7.84 -13.48
N GLY A 412 -5.80 -7.90 -13.45
CA GLY A 412 -6.61 -9.13 -13.38
C GLY A 412 -6.59 -9.87 -12.05
N LEU A 413 -7.04 -11.13 -12.07
CA LEU A 413 -7.30 -11.96 -10.89
C LEU A 413 -6.13 -12.06 -9.90
N MET A 414 -4.92 -12.25 -10.40
CA MET A 414 -3.68 -12.41 -9.63
C MET A 414 -2.80 -11.16 -9.66
N GLN A 415 -3.37 -10.01 -10.08
CA GLN A 415 -2.74 -8.67 -10.08
C GLN A 415 -1.29 -8.68 -10.59
N LEU A 416 -1.10 -9.10 -11.83
CA LEU A 416 0.23 -9.12 -12.45
C LEU A 416 0.64 -7.72 -12.91
N MET A 417 1.83 -7.29 -12.52
CA MET A 417 2.45 -6.09 -13.09
C MET A 417 2.82 -6.33 -14.56
N PRO A 418 2.66 -5.35 -15.47
CA PRO A 418 2.97 -5.51 -16.89
C PRO A 418 4.39 -6.03 -17.16
N ASN A 419 5.39 -5.51 -16.44
CA ASN A 419 6.77 -5.96 -16.58
C ASN A 419 6.98 -7.40 -16.08
N THR A 420 6.28 -7.80 -15.02
CA THR A 420 6.29 -9.17 -14.52
C THR A 420 5.68 -10.13 -15.54
N ALA A 421 4.50 -9.80 -16.07
CA ALA A 421 3.83 -10.62 -17.09
C ALA A 421 4.70 -10.80 -18.34
N LYS A 422 5.35 -9.73 -18.83
CA LYS A 422 6.32 -9.81 -19.93
C LYS A 422 7.53 -10.68 -19.60
N SER A 423 8.06 -10.57 -18.38
CA SER A 423 9.18 -11.42 -17.94
C SER A 423 8.78 -12.89 -17.87
N VAL A 424 7.57 -13.20 -17.42
CA VAL A 424 7.04 -14.57 -17.36
C VAL A 424 6.80 -15.11 -18.77
N ALA A 425 6.19 -14.32 -19.67
CA ALA A 425 6.02 -14.65 -21.08
C ALA A 425 7.35 -15.07 -21.72
N TRP A 426 8.37 -14.23 -21.55
CA TRP A 426 9.69 -14.48 -22.12
C TRP A 426 10.36 -15.71 -21.51
N LYS A 427 10.41 -15.81 -20.17
CA LYS A 427 11.11 -16.91 -19.47
C LYS A 427 10.49 -18.27 -19.74
N HIS A 428 9.17 -18.36 -19.74
CA HIS A 428 8.41 -19.61 -19.88
C HIS A 428 7.85 -19.84 -21.28
N LYS A 429 8.26 -19.02 -22.26
CA LYS A 429 7.81 -19.08 -23.66
C LYS A 429 6.27 -19.04 -23.80
N MET A 430 5.60 -18.34 -22.88
CA MET A 430 4.14 -18.16 -22.91
C MET A 430 3.77 -16.99 -23.81
N LYS A 431 2.66 -17.12 -24.55
CA LYS A 431 2.20 -16.07 -25.47
C LYS A 431 1.39 -15.01 -24.73
N LEU A 432 1.86 -13.77 -24.74
CA LEU A 432 1.10 -12.59 -24.31
C LEU A 432 1.05 -11.60 -25.47
N LYS A 433 -0.08 -11.51 -26.18
CA LYS A 433 -0.18 -10.64 -27.37
C LYS A 433 -0.33 -9.19 -26.95
N ARG A 434 -1.20 -8.92 -25.97
CA ARG A 434 -1.48 -7.59 -25.42
C ARG A 434 -1.67 -7.67 -23.91
N LEU A 435 -1.58 -6.54 -23.22
CA LEU A 435 -1.72 -6.53 -21.75
C LEU A 435 -3.17 -6.79 -21.32
N GLU A 436 -4.15 -6.43 -22.15
CA GLU A 436 -5.57 -6.63 -21.91
C GLU A 436 -5.94 -8.12 -21.86
N ASP A 437 -5.11 -9.00 -22.45
CA ASP A 437 -5.29 -10.44 -22.36
C ASP A 437 -5.21 -10.93 -20.89
N LEU A 438 -4.58 -10.15 -19.99
CA LEU A 438 -4.54 -10.44 -18.55
C LEU A 438 -5.87 -10.20 -17.83
N PHE A 439 -6.91 -9.71 -18.49
CA PHE A 439 -8.27 -9.70 -17.94
C PHE A 439 -9.04 -10.99 -18.22
N VAL A 440 -8.50 -11.86 -19.09
CA VAL A 440 -9.06 -13.20 -19.34
C VAL A 440 -8.63 -14.13 -18.19
N PRO A 441 -9.57 -14.76 -17.46
CA PRO A 441 -9.26 -15.58 -16.28
C PRO A 441 -8.21 -16.65 -16.55
N ASP A 442 -8.38 -17.45 -17.60
CA ASP A 442 -7.48 -18.56 -17.95
C ASP A 442 -6.03 -18.08 -18.17
N ILE A 443 -5.87 -16.96 -18.89
CA ILE A 443 -4.56 -16.36 -19.15
C ILE A 443 -3.97 -15.80 -17.86
N ASN A 444 -4.75 -15.05 -17.08
CA ASN A 444 -4.24 -14.42 -15.86
C ASN A 444 -3.84 -15.46 -14.80
N ILE A 445 -4.67 -16.49 -14.59
CA ILE A 445 -4.39 -17.60 -13.67
C ILE A 445 -3.14 -18.35 -14.13
N GLY A 446 -3.01 -18.67 -15.43
CA GLY A 446 -1.83 -19.35 -15.95
C GLY A 446 -0.53 -18.57 -15.76
N PHE A 447 -0.54 -17.27 -16.05
CA PHE A 447 0.62 -16.41 -15.81
C PHE A 447 0.91 -16.22 -14.32
N GLY A 448 -0.13 -16.03 -13.51
CA GLY A 448 -0.01 -15.77 -12.08
C GLY A 448 0.51 -16.97 -11.31
N THR A 449 -0.03 -18.16 -11.57
CA THR A 449 0.47 -19.43 -11.00
C THR A 449 1.89 -19.73 -11.47
N THR A 450 2.24 -19.46 -12.73
CA THR A 450 3.62 -19.60 -13.21
C THR A 450 4.58 -18.68 -12.44
N TYR A 451 4.20 -17.43 -12.21
CA TYR A 451 5.00 -16.50 -11.41
C TYR A 451 5.07 -16.91 -9.93
N LEU A 452 3.98 -17.40 -9.36
CA LEU A 452 3.92 -17.88 -7.98
C LEU A 452 4.83 -19.10 -7.76
N SER A 453 4.82 -20.05 -8.70
CA SER A 453 5.71 -21.21 -8.71
C SER A 453 7.18 -20.79 -8.84
N ASP A 454 7.49 -19.81 -9.70
CA ASP A 454 8.83 -19.22 -9.77
C ASP A 454 9.29 -18.63 -8.42
N MET A 455 8.38 -18.00 -7.66
CA MET A 455 8.70 -17.47 -6.33
C MET A 455 8.93 -18.58 -5.32
N LEU A 456 8.07 -19.61 -5.26
CA LEU A 456 8.27 -20.76 -4.37
C LEU A 456 9.59 -21.48 -4.67
N ASN A 457 9.88 -21.77 -5.93
CA ASN A 457 11.12 -22.41 -6.35
C ASN A 457 12.35 -21.57 -5.99
N ARG A 458 12.28 -20.24 -6.16
CA ARG A 458 13.38 -19.33 -5.79
C ARG A 458 13.69 -19.35 -4.30
N PHE A 459 12.71 -19.67 -3.46
CA PHE A 459 12.85 -19.70 -2.00
C PHE A 459 12.69 -21.11 -1.42
N ASN A 460 13.02 -22.14 -2.20
CA ASN A 460 13.08 -23.54 -1.77
C ASN A 460 11.76 -24.02 -1.11
N GLY A 461 10.62 -23.63 -1.68
CA GLY A 461 9.29 -24.01 -1.17
C GLY A 461 8.80 -23.17 0.01
N ASN A 462 9.55 -22.15 0.46
CA ASN A 462 9.14 -21.32 1.60
C ASN A 462 8.00 -20.35 1.23
N HIS A 463 6.79 -20.60 1.73
CA HIS A 463 5.57 -19.86 1.41
C HIS A 463 5.58 -18.42 1.92
N LEU A 464 6.25 -18.16 3.06
CA LEU A 464 6.41 -16.82 3.61
C LEU A 464 7.20 -15.93 2.67
N LEU A 465 8.36 -16.41 2.22
CA LEU A 465 9.24 -15.70 1.31
C LEU A 465 8.63 -15.58 -0.08
N ALA A 466 7.97 -16.64 -0.56
CA ALA A 466 7.28 -16.61 -1.84
C ALA A 466 6.14 -15.57 -1.85
N SER A 467 5.31 -15.53 -0.81
CA SER A 467 4.23 -14.54 -0.67
C SER A 467 4.78 -13.11 -0.57
N ALA A 468 5.84 -12.91 0.21
CA ALA A 468 6.50 -11.61 0.32
C ALA A 468 7.14 -11.19 -1.01
N ALA A 469 7.69 -12.14 -1.77
CA ALA A 469 8.32 -11.90 -3.06
C ALA A 469 7.30 -11.63 -4.17
N TYR A 470 6.15 -12.29 -4.13
CA TYR A 470 5.05 -12.06 -5.05
C TYR A 470 4.58 -10.60 -4.95
N ASN A 471 4.33 -10.12 -3.72
CA ASN A 471 3.83 -8.77 -3.46
C ASN A 471 4.91 -7.67 -3.58
N ALA A 472 6.09 -7.86 -2.97
CA ALA A 472 7.11 -6.80 -2.87
C ALA A 472 8.27 -6.95 -3.86
N GLY A 473 8.28 -8.02 -4.66
CA GLY A 473 9.38 -8.40 -5.53
C GLY A 473 10.45 -9.22 -4.80
N PRO A 474 11.07 -10.20 -5.48
CA PRO A 474 11.93 -11.18 -4.84
C PRO A 474 13.26 -10.63 -4.29
N HIS A 475 13.75 -9.51 -4.84
CA HIS A 475 14.94 -8.84 -4.29
C HIS A 475 14.71 -8.32 -2.86
N ARG A 476 13.48 -7.87 -2.55
CA ARG A 476 13.13 -7.38 -1.20
C ARG A 476 12.97 -8.54 -0.23
N ALA A 477 12.23 -9.58 -0.63
CA ALA A 477 12.07 -10.80 0.18
C ALA A 477 13.44 -11.41 0.53
N LYS A 478 14.34 -11.56 -0.45
CA LYS A 478 15.72 -12.02 -0.21
C LYS A 478 16.50 -11.11 0.74
N ARG A 479 16.36 -9.78 0.62
CA ARG A 479 17.02 -8.83 1.53
C ARG A 479 16.50 -8.98 2.96
N TRP A 480 15.19 -9.11 3.15
CA TRP A 480 14.59 -9.29 4.47
C TRP A 480 15.00 -10.63 5.10
N ALA A 481 15.01 -11.72 4.33
CA ALA A 481 15.54 -13.01 4.78
C ALA A 481 17.00 -12.91 5.24
N LYS A 482 17.87 -12.26 4.45
CA LYS A 482 19.29 -12.08 4.80
C LYS A 482 19.50 -11.24 6.06
N LYS A 483 18.67 -10.22 6.26
CA LYS A 483 18.78 -9.29 7.40
C LYS A 483 18.35 -9.94 8.72
N HIS A 484 17.46 -10.92 8.65
CA HIS A 484 16.86 -11.59 9.80
C HIS A 484 16.93 -13.12 9.62
N PRO A 485 18.15 -13.70 9.54
CA PRO A 485 18.30 -15.14 9.34
C PRO A 485 17.89 -15.90 10.60
N CYS A 486 17.44 -17.16 10.43
CA CYS A 486 17.16 -18.09 11.52
C CYS A 486 16.08 -17.64 12.53
N LEU A 487 15.21 -16.69 12.16
CA LEU A 487 14.10 -16.29 13.02
C LEU A 487 12.89 -17.21 12.83
N PRO A 488 12.12 -17.47 13.91
CA PRO A 488 10.80 -18.06 13.81
C PRO A 488 9.91 -17.32 12.81
N ALA A 489 9.05 -18.06 12.12
CA ALA A 489 8.18 -17.55 11.05
C ALA A 489 7.36 -16.32 11.49
N ASP A 490 6.75 -16.39 12.67
CA ASP A 490 5.92 -15.31 13.19
C ASP A 490 6.69 -14.01 13.47
N ILE A 491 7.91 -14.11 14.02
CA ILE A 491 8.81 -12.98 14.21
C ILE A 491 9.19 -12.42 12.83
N TRP A 492 9.61 -13.29 11.91
CA TRP A 492 10.07 -12.82 10.60
C TRP A 492 8.98 -12.05 9.83
N VAL A 493 7.73 -12.54 9.85
CA VAL A 493 6.57 -11.82 9.26
C VAL A 493 6.40 -10.45 9.91
N GLU A 494 6.54 -10.38 11.23
CA GLU A 494 6.45 -9.14 11.97
C GLU A 494 7.63 -8.19 11.70
N LEU A 495 8.75 -8.66 11.15
CA LEU A 495 9.89 -7.82 10.78
C LEU A 495 9.87 -7.32 9.33
N ILE A 496 8.89 -7.74 8.51
CA ILE A 496 8.73 -7.23 7.14
C ILE A 496 8.57 -5.70 7.17
N GLU A 497 9.46 -5.00 6.45
CA GLU A 497 9.60 -3.54 6.53
C GLU A 497 8.40 -2.77 5.95
N PHE A 498 7.66 -3.39 5.03
CA PHE A 498 6.51 -2.82 4.36
C PHE A 498 5.23 -3.33 5.01
N ASN A 499 4.45 -2.42 5.60
CA ASN A 499 3.18 -2.77 6.25
C ASN A 499 2.21 -3.46 5.28
N GLU A 500 2.16 -3.00 4.02
CA GLU A 500 1.35 -3.62 2.98
C GLU A 500 1.75 -5.09 2.77
N THR A 501 3.03 -5.36 2.57
CA THR A 501 3.54 -6.73 2.35
C THR A 501 3.40 -7.61 3.57
N ARG A 502 3.62 -7.09 4.78
CA ARG A 502 3.37 -7.84 6.01
C ARG A 502 1.92 -8.28 6.11
N ASN A 503 0.99 -7.34 5.93
CA ASN A 503 -0.44 -7.63 5.98
C ASN A 503 -0.85 -8.58 4.85
N TYR A 504 -0.23 -8.46 3.68
CA TYR A 504 -0.42 -9.37 2.56
C TYR A 504 -0.03 -10.80 2.94
N VAL A 505 1.18 -11.01 3.47
CA VAL A 505 1.65 -12.34 3.89
C VAL A 505 0.74 -12.92 4.97
N GLN A 506 0.42 -12.14 6.01
CA GLN A 506 -0.50 -12.57 7.07
C GLN A 506 -1.86 -13.01 6.52
N ARG A 507 -2.42 -12.24 5.58
CA ARG A 507 -3.73 -12.53 4.97
C ARG A 507 -3.66 -13.77 4.10
N VAL A 508 -2.73 -13.84 3.15
CA VAL A 508 -2.58 -15.00 2.26
C VAL A 508 -2.44 -16.27 3.09
N LEU A 509 -1.55 -16.28 4.08
CA LEU A 509 -1.36 -17.45 4.93
C LEU A 509 -2.60 -17.81 5.76
N SER A 510 -3.30 -16.82 6.31
CA SER A 510 -4.56 -17.07 7.03
C SER A 510 -5.71 -17.48 6.09
N TYR A 511 -5.62 -17.21 4.79
CA TYR A 511 -6.66 -17.62 3.83
C TYR A 511 -6.47 -19.06 3.36
N VAL A 512 -5.23 -19.59 3.34
CA VAL A 512 -4.94 -20.98 2.97
C VAL A 512 -5.81 -21.97 3.77
N PRO A 513 -5.78 -22.01 5.11
CA PRO A 513 -6.59 -22.98 5.86
C PRO A 513 -8.09 -22.74 5.72
N VAL A 514 -8.53 -21.51 5.41
CA VAL A 514 -9.95 -21.23 5.16
C VAL A 514 -10.40 -21.82 3.83
N PHE A 515 -9.57 -21.76 2.79
CA PHE A 515 -9.86 -22.42 1.52
C PHE A 515 -9.76 -23.94 1.62
N GLU A 516 -8.77 -24.47 2.35
CA GLU A 516 -8.70 -25.90 2.68
C GLU A 516 -10.01 -26.35 3.37
N TYR A 517 -10.47 -25.61 4.39
CA TYR A 517 -11.75 -25.89 5.04
C TYR A 517 -12.95 -25.86 4.09
N GLN A 518 -12.98 -24.96 3.08
CA GLN A 518 -14.04 -24.96 2.06
C GLN A 518 -14.00 -26.19 1.15
N MET A 519 -12.82 -26.78 0.93
CA MET A 519 -12.63 -27.91 0.02
C MET A 519 -12.84 -29.26 0.69
N VAL A 520 -12.27 -29.46 1.89
CA VAL A 520 -12.28 -30.75 2.61
C VAL A 520 -13.16 -30.77 3.86
N GLY A 521 -13.76 -29.64 4.23
CA GLY A 521 -14.58 -29.52 5.43
C GLY A 521 -13.78 -29.59 6.73
N HIS A 522 -14.36 -30.20 7.77
CA HIS A 522 -13.72 -30.32 9.09
C HIS A 522 -12.59 -31.36 9.17
N GLN A 523 -12.42 -32.18 8.12
CA GLN A 523 -11.40 -33.22 8.09
C GLN A 523 -10.16 -32.70 7.35
N GLN A 524 -8.96 -32.93 7.92
CA GLN A 524 -7.67 -32.74 7.25
C GLN A 524 -7.30 -31.31 6.82
N VAL A 525 -7.78 -30.27 7.50
CA VAL A 525 -7.26 -28.91 7.23
C VAL A 525 -5.79 -28.84 7.64
N LYS A 526 -4.92 -28.58 6.65
CA LYS A 526 -3.48 -28.43 6.89
C LYS A 526 -3.21 -27.18 7.75
N PRO A 527 -2.19 -27.23 8.63
CA PRO A 527 -1.70 -26.03 9.30
C PRO A 527 -1.25 -24.96 8.30
N MET A 528 -1.21 -23.71 8.74
CA MET A 528 -0.61 -22.63 7.96
C MET A 528 0.83 -23.01 7.58
N PRO A 529 1.27 -22.75 6.34
CA PRO A 529 2.63 -23.05 5.92
C PRO A 529 3.62 -22.03 6.51
N LEU A 530 3.94 -22.21 7.80
CA LEU A 530 4.82 -21.38 8.61
C LEU A 530 6.27 -21.86 8.52
N ASP A 531 6.78 -21.89 7.29
CA ASP A 531 8.13 -22.39 7.01
C ASP A 531 9.20 -21.58 7.76
N VAL A 532 10.11 -22.25 8.46
CA VAL A 532 11.25 -21.57 9.10
C VAL A 532 12.09 -20.88 8.03
N ILE A 533 12.49 -19.63 8.29
CA ILE A 533 13.40 -18.89 7.40
C ILE A 533 14.81 -19.46 7.57
N SER A 534 15.09 -20.52 6.83
CA SER A 534 16.39 -21.19 6.83
C SER A 534 17.41 -20.40 6.02
N ALA A 535 18.58 -20.19 6.60
CA ALA A 535 19.81 -19.79 5.92
C ALA A 535 20.85 -20.90 6.15
N LYS A 536 21.86 -21.00 5.26
CA LYS A 536 23.00 -21.89 5.50
C LYS A 536 23.59 -21.57 6.88
N GLY A 537 23.64 -22.57 7.77
CA GLY A 537 24.16 -22.44 9.14
C GLY A 537 23.13 -22.19 10.24
N CYS A 538 21.82 -22.14 9.94
CA CYS A 538 20.81 -22.18 11.00
C CYS A 538 20.67 -23.62 11.54
N THR A 539 21.00 -23.85 12.81
CA THR A 539 20.58 -25.07 13.52
C THR A 539 19.10 -24.96 13.87
N ARG A 540 18.36 -26.06 13.69
CA ARG A 540 16.94 -26.15 14.04
C ARG A 540 16.72 -26.09 15.54
#